data_AF-T1A0D0-F1
#
_entry.id   AF-T1A0D0-F1
#
_cell.length_a   1.000
_cell.length_b   1.000
_cell.length_c   1.000
_cell.angle_alpha   90.00
_cell.angle_beta   90.00
_cell.angle_gamma   90.00
#
_symmetry.space_group_name_H-M   'P 1'
#
loop_
_entity.id
_entity.type
_entity.pdbx_description
1 polymer ?
#
loop_
_entity_poly.entity_id
_entity_poly.type
_entity_poly.pdbx_seq_one_letter_code
_entity_poly.pdbx_strand_id
1 'polypeptide(L)' 'SYRIDASVLASAKPRLIVMHPLPRAGEIDPEVDRTPHAAYFREAFLAVPVRMALLSGVLGGKAG' A
#
# COMPACT_ATOMS: atom_id res chain seq x y z
N SER A 1 16.49 1.56 15.50
CA SER A 1 15.97 1.01 14.24
C SER A 1 14.46 0.94 14.35
N TYR A 2 13.70 1.39 13.35
CA TYR A 2 12.24 1.35 13.35
C TYR A 2 11.81 0.23 12.39
N ARG A 3 11.20 -0.83 12.91
CA ARG A 3 10.72 -1.98 12.13
C ARG A 3 9.28 -2.28 12.56
N ILE A 4 8.41 -2.50 11.58
CA ILE A 4 7.04 -2.96 11.80
C ILE A 4 7.02 -4.47 11.63
N ASP A 5 6.50 -5.17 12.63
CA ASP A 5 6.35 -6.62 12.68
C ASP A 5 4.94 -6.99 13.17
N ALA A 6 4.61 -8.28 13.24
CA ALA A 6 3.28 -8.73 13.64
C ALA A 6 2.96 -8.38 15.11
N SER A 7 3.97 -8.26 15.97
CA SER A 7 3.79 -7.92 17.38
C SER A 7 3.34 -6.47 17.56
N VAL A 8 3.89 -5.54 16.76
CA VAL A 8 3.47 -4.13 16.72
C VAL A 8 2.01 -4.00 16.28
N LEU A 9 1.55 -4.91 15.42
CA LEU A 9 0.19 -4.90 14.89
C LEU A 9 -0.82 -5.66 15.77
N ALA A 10 -0.37 -6.42 16.77
CA ALA A 10 -1.26 -7.22 17.62
C ALA A 10 -2.30 -6.38 18.38
N SER A 11 -1.95 -5.15 18.76
CA SER A 11 -2.86 -4.20 19.41
C SER A 11 -3.38 -3.12 18.46
N ALA A 12 -3.17 -3.25 17.15
CA ALA A 12 -3.63 -2.28 16.17
C ALA A 12 -5.16 -2.30 16.07
N LYS A 13 -5.73 -1.16 15.66
CA LYS A 13 -7.18 -1.09 15.37
C LYS A 13 -7.50 -2.10 14.25
N PRO A 14 -8.64 -2.81 14.30
CA PRO A 14 -9.00 -3.78 13.27
C PRO A 14 -9.02 -3.24 11.84
N ARG A 15 -9.26 -1.93 11.68
CA ARG A 15 -9.28 -1.23 10.37
C ARG A 15 -8.00 -0.46 10.04
N LEU A 16 -6.96 -0.57 10.86
CA LEU A 16 -5.67 0.02 10.56
C LEU A 16 -5.08 -0.68 9.33
N ILE A 17 -4.44 0.09 8.45
CA ILE A 17 -3.71 -0.44 7.31
C ILE A 17 -2.29 0.11 7.30
N VAL A 18 -1.37 -0.68 6.76
CA VAL A 18 0.04 -0.34 6.52
C VAL A 18 0.18 -0.06 5.03
N MET A 19 0.57 1.17 4.71
CA MET A 19 0.95 1.61 3.36
C MET A 19 2.46 1.74 3.27
N HIS A 20 3.01 1.54 2.07
CA HIS A 20 4.44 1.61 1.81
C HIS A 20 4.71 1.72 0.30
N PRO A 21 5.55 2.67 -0.16
CA PRO A 21 5.78 2.89 -1.59
C PRO A 21 6.57 1.77 -2.29
N LEU A 22 7.27 0.93 -1.51
CA LEU A 22 8.18 -0.12 -1.98
C LEU A 22 9.39 0.43 -2.79
N PRO A 23 10.49 -0.34 -2.96
CA PRO A 23 10.79 -1.61 -2.30
C PRO A 23 11.01 -1.42 -0.80
N ARG A 24 10.72 -2.45 0.00
CA ARG A 24 11.04 -2.43 1.43
C ARG A 24 12.49 -2.88 1.67
N ALA A 25 13.22 -2.19 2.55
CA ALA A 25 14.65 -2.43 2.82
C ALA A 25 14.93 -3.13 4.17
N GLY A 26 13.93 -3.23 5.04
CA GLY A 26 14.02 -3.89 6.35
C GLY A 26 13.11 -3.28 7.41
N GLU A 27 12.50 -2.15 7.10
CA GLU A 27 11.54 -1.38 7.90
C GLU A 27 10.18 -2.08 8.08
N ILE A 28 9.83 -3.05 7.23
CA ILE A 28 8.64 -3.90 7.39
C ILE A 28 9.08 -5.36 7.31
N ASP A 29 8.80 -6.13 8.36
CA ASP A 29 9.07 -7.56 8.38
C ASP A 29 8.12 -8.29 7.39
N PRO A 30 8.61 -9.26 6.58
CA PRO A 30 7.78 -10.05 5.68
C PRO A 30 6.58 -10.75 6.34
N GLU A 31 6.61 -11.02 7.64
CA GLU A 31 5.45 -11.61 8.32
C GLU A 31 4.20 -10.71 8.29
N VAL A 32 4.39 -9.39 8.16
CA VAL A 32 3.31 -8.40 8.06
C VAL A 32 2.44 -8.67 6.82
N ASP A 33 2.99 -9.27 5.77
CA ASP A 33 2.26 -9.64 4.53
C ASP A 33 1.07 -10.57 4.81
N ARG A 34 1.15 -11.37 5.89
CA ARG A 34 0.10 -12.31 6.28
C ARG A 34 -0.98 -11.68 7.16
N THR A 35 -0.78 -10.43 7.58
CA THR A 35 -1.74 -9.72 8.44
C THR A 35 -2.81 -9.03 7.59
N PRO A 36 -4.03 -8.83 8.12
CA PRO A 36 -5.07 -8.07 7.43
C PRO A 36 -4.70 -6.59 7.24
N HIS A 37 -3.63 -6.11 7.87
CA HIS A 37 -3.19 -4.74 7.82
C HIS A 37 -2.33 -4.42 6.58
N ALA A 38 -1.78 -5.41 5.87
CA ALA A 38 -0.92 -5.17 4.72
C ALA A 38 -1.70 -4.63 3.51
N ALA A 39 -1.52 -3.34 3.19
CA ALA A 39 -2.19 -2.68 2.05
C ALA A 39 -1.23 -2.21 0.95
N TYR A 40 0.09 -2.24 1.16
CA TYR A 40 1.10 -1.74 0.21
C TYR A 40 1.10 -2.44 -1.16
N PHE A 41 0.74 -3.73 -1.24
CA PHE A 41 0.59 -4.39 -2.55
C PHE A 41 -0.61 -3.86 -3.33
N ARG A 42 -1.74 -3.66 -2.64
CA ARG A 42 -2.93 -3.05 -3.22
C ARG A 42 -2.65 -1.61 -3.63
N GLU A 43 -1.93 -0.85 -2.81
CA GLU A 43 -1.48 0.51 -3.12
C GLU A 43 -0.65 0.55 -4.41
N ALA A 44 0.37 -0.30 -4.53
CA ALA A 44 1.20 -0.39 -5.73
C ALA A 44 0.39 -0.74 -6.99
N PHE A 45 -0.55 -1.68 -6.86
CA PHE A 45 -1.47 -2.04 -7.95
C PHE A 45 -2.36 -0.86 -8.36
N LEU A 46 -2.98 -0.16 -7.39
CA LEU A 46 -3.86 0.98 -7.62
C LEU A 46 -3.14 2.18 -8.26
N ALA A 47 -1.82 2.26 -8.14
CA ALA A 47 -1.04 3.31 -8.77
C ALA A 47 -1.09 3.25 -10.31
N VAL A 48 -1.37 2.09 -10.92
CA VAL A 48 -1.55 1.96 -12.38
C VAL A 48 -2.85 2.63 -12.86
N PRO A 49 -4.06 2.23 -12.42
CA PRO A 49 -5.29 2.86 -12.86
C PRO A 49 -5.37 4.34 -12.48
N VAL A 50 -4.78 4.76 -11.35
CA VAL A 50 -4.68 6.18 -10.99
C VAL A 50 -3.89 6.97 -12.03
N ARG A 51 -2.72 6.46 -12.45
CA ARG A 51 -1.91 7.10 -13.50
C ARG A 51 -2.63 7.08 -14.84
N MET A 52 -3.32 6.00 -15.19
CA MET A 52 -4.12 5.94 -16.42
C MET A 52 -5.22 7.00 -16.43
N ALA A 53 -5.97 7.14 -15.33
CA ALA A 53 -7.00 8.16 -15.19
C ALA A 53 -6.43 9.57 -15.29
N LEU A 54 -5.28 9.82 -14.63
CA LEU A 54 -4.59 11.10 -14.72
C LEU A 54 -4.14 11.43 -16.15
N LEU A 55 -3.50 10.48 -16.83
CA LEU A 55 -3.07 10.64 -18.22
C LEU A 55 -4.25 10.85 -19.16
N SER A 56 -5.36 10.11 -18.97
CA SER A 56 -6.60 10.32 -19.72
C SER A 56 -7.13 11.74 -19.53
N GLY A 57 -7.17 12.23 -18.28
CA GLY A 57 -7.63 13.58 -17.97
C GLY A 57 -6.77 14.68 -18.59
N VAL A 58 -5.44 14.51 -18.62
CA VAL A 58 -4.52 15.49 -19.20
C VAL A 58 -4.50 15.45 -20.74
N LEU A 59 -4.64 14.27 -21.35
CA LEU A 59 -4.60 14.09 -22.80
C LEU A 59 -5.97 14.22 -23.48
N GLY A 60 -7.03 14.59 -22.74
CA GLY A 60 -8.38 14.79 -23.30
C GLY A 60 -9.15 13.49 -23.57
N GLY A 61 -8.73 12.36 -22.99
CA GLY A 61 -9.49 11.12 -23.01
C GLY A 61 -10.77 11.27 -22.20
N LYS A 62 -11.92 11.16 -22.87
CA LYS A 62 -13.24 11.17 -22.21
C LYS A 62 -13.31 10.04 -21.20
N ALA A 63 -13.41 10.39 -19.92
CA ALA A 63 -13.78 9.44 -18.88
C ALA A 63 -15.29 9.19 -19.01
N GLY A 64 -15.67 8.22 -19.86
CA GLY A 64 -17.07 7.93 -20.21
C GLY A 64 -17.48 8.54 -21.54
#